data_AF-D4RZD4-F1
#
_entry.id   AF-D4RZD4-F1
#
_cell.length_a   1.000
_cell.length_b   1.000
_cell.length_c   1.000
_cell.angle_alpha   90.00
_cell.angle_beta   90.00
_cell.angle_gamma   90.00
#
_symmetry.space_group_name_H-M   'P 1'
#
loop_
_entity.id
_entity.type
_entity.pdbx_description
1 polymer ?
#
loop_
_entity_poly.entity_id
_entity_poly.type
_entity_poly.pdbx_seq_one_letter_code
_entity_poly.pdbx_strand_id
1 'polypeptide(L)'
;MRQIGKVVALAAFLGLFLGISFFGPSKDMSFSQVVITYAFQYYQFGYTDIVYITTRMLPYLLFLFLFGTYIYKHFCTAGVYVFSRCENRLKWIAKEIAQLFGFCVLFTVLIPLFGMALACMTNHVTFGKADIYIYFYYVAIYALWLFFVTLLANMLAIRFGGMKGFGLVVIGICVCVALLSLWDNKKVFSLTVEDMEAAKRHAIYLKCNPISHLFISWHSSSDEMVSQYINILEINFNLMFSVVVTAVASAITAIVSMIYIKKVDLIIMLGREEN
;
A
#
# COMPACT_ATOMS: atom_id res chain seq x y z
N MET A 1 9.19 10.10 -18.94
CA MET A 1 10.32 9.15 -18.86
C MET A 1 11.10 9.24 -17.55
N ARG A 2 11.58 10.41 -17.10
CA ARG A 2 12.38 10.53 -15.86
C ARG A 2 11.72 10.00 -14.58
N GLN A 3 10.41 10.19 -14.39
CA GLN A 3 9.69 9.70 -13.20
C GLN A 3 9.47 8.18 -13.22
N ILE A 4 9.19 7.60 -14.39
CA ILE A 4 9.07 6.14 -14.57
C ILE A 4 10.39 5.47 -14.20
N GLY A 5 11.52 6.02 -14.66
CA GLY A 5 12.85 5.51 -14.30
C GLY A 5 13.10 5.50 -12.79
N LYS A 6 12.62 6.51 -12.05
CA LYS A 6 12.70 6.51 -10.58
C LYS A 6 11.86 5.41 -9.94
N VAL A 7 10.64 5.19 -10.43
CA VAL A 7 9.77 4.11 -9.93
C VAL A 7 10.44 2.75 -10.13
N VAL A 8 10.95 2.51 -11.33
CA VAL A 8 11.62 1.24 -11.68
C VAL A 8 12.89 1.04 -10.85
N ALA A 9 13.75 2.06 -10.75
CA ALA A 9 14.97 1.97 -9.96
C ALA A 9 14.69 1.75 -8.47
N LEU A 10 13.68 2.44 -7.92
CA LEU A 10 13.25 2.29 -6.54
C LEU A 10 12.68 0.89 -6.29
N ALA A 11 11.81 0.40 -7.18
CA ALA A 11 11.24 -0.95 -7.10
C ALA A 11 12.32 -2.03 -7.21
N ALA A 12 13.31 -1.84 -8.08
CA ALA A 12 14.45 -2.75 -8.22
C ALA A 12 15.26 -2.78 -6.92
N PHE A 13 15.71 -1.63 -6.44
CA PHE A 13 16.51 -1.56 -5.21
C PHE A 13 15.79 -2.17 -4.01
N LEU A 14 14.52 -1.84 -3.79
CA LEU A 14 13.76 -2.31 -2.62
C LEU A 14 13.25 -3.73 -2.75
N GLY A 15 12.85 -4.15 -3.95
CA GLY A 15 12.51 -5.54 -4.23
C GLY A 15 13.72 -6.45 -4.02
N LEU A 16 14.90 -6.04 -4.47
CA LEU A 16 16.13 -6.78 -4.20
C LEU A 16 16.49 -6.76 -2.70
N PHE A 17 16.41 -5.60 -2.04
CA PHE A 17 16.68 -5.48 -0.60
C PHE A 17 15.78 -6.39 0.25
N LEU A 18 14.48 -6.40 -0.03
CA LEU A 18 13.54 -7.30 0.65
C LEU A 18 13.73 -8.77 0.27
N GLY A 19 14.25 -9.04 -0.93
CA GLY A 19 14.55 -10.38 -1.43
C GLY A 19 15.74 -11.03 -0.74
N ILE A 20 16.56 -10.25 -0.02
CA ILE A 20 17.66 -10.78 0.79
C ILE A 20 17.15 -11.81 1.82
N SER A 21 15.90 -11.67 2.28
CA SER A 21 15.33 -12.64 3.23
C SER A 21 15.16 -14.06 2.68
N PHE A 22 15.32 -14.27 1.38
CA PHE A 22 15.24 -15.60 0.76
C PHE A 22 16.59 -16.31 0.63
N PHE A 23 17.71 -15.65 0.96
CA PHE A 23 19.00 -16.33 1.02
C PHE A 23 19.01 -17.37 2.14
N GLY A 24 19.40 -18.59 1.81
CA GLY A 24 19.45 -19.71 2.75
C GLY A 24 19.72 -21.03 2.03
N PRO A 25 19.62 -22.17 2.75
CA PRO A 25 19.68 -23.49 2.13
C PRO A 25 18.61 -23.61 1.04
N SER A 26 18.96 -24.20 -0.11
CA SER A 26 18.03 -24.40 -1.23
C SER A 26 16.77 -25.10 -0.74
N LYS A 27 15.62 -24.45 -0.90
CA LYS A 27 14.29 -24.98 -0.59
C LYS A 27 13.40 -24.89 -1.82
N ASP A 28 12.47 -25.83 -1.93
CA ASP A 28 11.34 -25.67 -2.84
C ASP A 28 10.39 -24.62 -2.25
N MET A 29 10.07 -23.60 -3.03
CA MET A 29 9.15 -22.54 -2.63
C MET A 29 8.18 -22.20 -3.76
N SER A 30 6.93 -21.91 -3.43
CA SER A 30 5.97 -21.44 -4.43
C SER A 30 6.12 -19.93 -4.64
N PHE A 31 5.73 -19.44 -5.81
CA PHE A 31 5.72 -18.00 -6.04
C PHE A 31 4.76 -17.26 -5.08
N SER A 32 3.64 -17.86 -4.70
CA SER A 32 2.74 -17.31 -3.67
C SER A 32 3.46 -17.06 -2.34
N GLN A 33 4.40 -17.91 -1.93
CA GLN A 33 5.16 -17.69 -0.70
C GLN A 33 6.02 -16.42 -0.80
N VAL A 34 6.65 -16.17 -1.95
CA VAL A 34 7.37 -14.90 -2.19
C VAL A 34 6.43 -13.72 -2.00
N VAL A 35 5.26 -13.76 -2.62
CA VAL A 35 4.26 -12.68 -2.55
C VAL A 35 3.75 -12.50 -1.12
N ILE A 36 3.42 -13.58 -0.41
CA ILE A 36 2.92 -13.54 0.97
C ILE A 36 3.98 -13.00 1.93
N THR A 37 5.26 -13.34 1.75
CA THR A 37 6.36 -12.76 2.53
C THR A 37 6.45 -11.24 2.36
N TYR A 38 6.10 -10.71 1.19
CA TYR A 38 6.04 -9.27 0.93
C TYR A 38 4.73 -8.65 1.40
N ALA A 39 3.71 -9.50 1.55
CA ALA A 39 2.36 -9.14 1.96
C ALA A 39 2.08 -9.41 3.45
N PHE A 40 3.09 -9.24 4.30
CA PHE A 40 3.05 -9.48 5.75
C PHE A 40 2.61 -10.91 6.12
N GLN A 41 3.56 -11.84 6.09
CA GLN A 41 3.32 -13.26 6.36
C GLN A 41 3.05 -13.57 7.84
N TYR A 42 3.68 -12.86 8.77
CA TYR A 42 3.59 -13.13 10.20
C TYR A 42 2.46 -12.33 10.86
N TYR A 43 1.71 -13.00 11.74
CA TYR A 43 0.50 -12.51 12.42
C TYR A 43 0.66 -12.41 13.95
N GLN A 44 1.86 -12.70 14.48
CA GLN A 44 2.19 -12.42 15.87
C GLN A 44 2.66 -10.96 15.96
N PHE A 45 2.20 -10.24 16.98
CA PHE A 45 2.35 -8.78 17.09
C PHE A 45 3.23 -8.38 18.28
N GLY A 46 4.30 -9.15 18.52
CA GLY A 46 5.31 -8.82 19.51
C GLY A 46 6.20 -7.64 19.07
N TYR A 47 7.10 -7.19 19.96
CA TYR A 47 8.02 -6.07 19.67
C TYR A 47 8.92 -6.31 18.45
N THR A 48 9.35 -7.56 18.21
CA THR A 48 10.14 -7.95 17.03
C THR A 48 9.33 -7.84 15.73
N ASP A 49 8.02 -7.98 15.81
CA ASP A 49 7.13 -8.01 14.66
C ASP A 49 6.78 -6.60 14.17
N ILE A 50 6.83 -5.60 15.06
CA ILE A 50 6.74 -4.18 14.66
C ILE A 50 7.93 -3.81 13.76
N VAL A 51 9.13 -4.29 14.09
CA VAL A 51 10.32 -4.08 13.25
C VAL A 51 10.11 -4.76 11.89
N TYR A 52 9.63 -6.00 11.88
CA TYR A 52 9.31 -6.72 10.64
C TYR A 52 8.30 -5.96 9.77
N ILE A 53 7.17 -5.53 10.34
CA ILE A 53 6.13 -4.76 9.63
C ILE A 53 6.73 -3.46 9.10
N THR A 54 7.56 -2.78 9.88
CA THR A 54 8.20 -1.53 9.45
C THR A 54 9.16 -1.76 8.28
N THR A 55 9.99 -2.81 8.33
CA THR A 55 10.90 -3.18 7.23
C THR A 55 10.12 -3.53 5.96
N ARG A 56 9.00 -4.26 6.08
CA ARG A 56 8.14 -4.62 4.94
C ARG A 56 7.32 -3.43 4.42
N MET A 57 7.00 -2.44 5.25
CA MET A 57 6.35 -1.19 4.87
C MET A 57 7.30 -0.17 4.22
N LEU A 58 8.61 -0.29 4.46
CA LEU A 58 9.63 0.63 3.98
C LEU A 58 9.51 0.99 2.49
N PRO A 59 9.27 0.04 1.56
CA PRO A 59 9.16 0.40 0.15
C PRO A 59 8.02 1.37 -0.14
N TYR A 60 6.88 1.16 0.50
CA TYR A 60 5.71 2.00 0.32
C TYR A 60 5.88 3.36 0.99
N LEU A 61 6.56 3.42 2.14
CA LEU A 61 6.91 4.68 2.80
C LEU A 61 7.90 5.51 1.95
N LEU A 62 8.89 4.88 1.33
CA LEU A 62 9.82 5.57 0.42
C LEU A 62 9.14 6.01 -0.87
N PHE A 63 8.23 5.21 -1.40
CA PHE A 63 7.37 5.64 -2.51
C PHE A 63 6.54 6.87 -2.13
N LEU A 64 5.91 6.84 -0.95
CA LEU A 64 5.13 7.96 -0.42
C LEU A 64 6.01 9.20 -0.21
N PHE A 65 7.25 9.04 0.23
CA PHE A 65 8.19 10.16 0.36
C PHE A 65 8.49 10.85 -0.98
N LEU A 66 8.67 10.07 -2.05
CA LEU A 66 8.94 10.62 -3.39
C LEU A 66 7.69 11.19 -4.07
N PHE A 67 6.56 10.50 -3.97
CA PHE A 67 5.35 10.80 -4.74
C PHE A 67 4.23 11.45 -3.92
N GLY A 68 4.31 11.48 -2.60
CA GLY A 68 3.30 12.07 -1.70
C GLY A 68 3.18 13.60 -1.79
N THR A 69 4.14 14.26 -2.43
CA THR A 69 4.08 15.70 -2.76
C THR A 69 4.21 15.95 -4.28
N TYR A 70 4.05 14.91 -5.10
CA TYR A 70 4.20 14.99 -6.56
C TYR A 70 3.22 15.98 -7.21
N ILE A 71 1.92 15.76 -7.00
CA ILE A 71 0.84 16.61 -7.51
C ILE A 71 0.92 17.99 -6.87
N TYR A 72 1.23 18.06 -5.56
CA TYR A 72 1.44 19.35 -4.87
C TYR A 72 2.52 20.19 -5.55
N LYS A 73 3.71 19.63 -5.79
CA LYS A 73 4.82 20.34 -6.43
C LYS A 73 4.49 20.77 -7.86
N HIS A 74 3.83 19.90 -8.63
CA HIS A 74 3.33 20.25 -9.96
C HIS A 74 2.27 21.34 -9.89
N PHE A 75 1.39 21.31 -8.89
CA PHE A 75 0.38 22.33 -8.67
C PHE A 75 1.01 23.68 -8.32
N CYS A 76 2.03 23.74 -7.45
CA CYS A 76 2.71 25.00 -7.12
C CYS A 76 3.53 25.56 -8.29
N THR A 77 4.33 24.72 -8.94
CA THR A 77 5.23 25.15 -10.03
C THR A 77 4.49 25.45 -11.33
N ALA A 78 3.55 24.59 -11.71
CA ALA A 78 2.78 24.75 -12.93
C ALA A 78 1.52 25.61 -12.69
N GLY A 79 1.06 25.80 -11.45
CA GLY A 79 -0.22 26.44 -11.17
C GLY A 79 -0.33 27.88 -11.67
N VAL A 80 0.73 28.67 -11.56
CA VAL A 80 0.74 30.06 -12.05
C VAL A 80 0.66 30.10 -13.59
N TYR A 81 1.33 29.18 -14.27
CA TYR A 81 1.41 29.14 -15.73
C TYR A 81 0.22 28.41 -16.38
N VAL A 82 -0.20 27.28 -15.80
CA VAL A 82 -1.26 26.42 -16.31
C VAL A 82 -2.63 27.02 -16.00
N PHE A 83 -2.87 27.55 -14.80
CA PHE A 83 -4.21 28.08 -14.47
C PHE A 83 -4.43 29.53 -14.91
N SER A 84 -3.40 30.22 -15.43
CA SER A 84 -3.58 31.47 -16.18
C SER A 84 -3.97 31.26 -17.64
N ARG A 85 -3.72 30.08 -18.23
CA ARG A 85 -3.98 29.78 -19.66
C ARG A 85 -4.87 28.56 -19.95
N CYS A 86 -5.07 27.63 -19.01
CA CYS A 86 -5.89 26.44 -19.18
C CYS A 86 -7.30 26.62 -18.61
N GLU A 87 -8.30 26.49 -19.48
CA GLU A 87 -9.74 26.64 -19.18
C GLU A 87 -10.36 25.48 -18.36
N ASN A 88 -9.69 24.33 -18.17
CA ASN A 88 -10.34 23.16 -17.55
C ASN A 88 -9.49 22.41 -16.51
N ARG A 89 -9.54 22.91 -15.26
CA ARG A 89 -8.79 22.39 -14.09
C ARG A 89 -9.02 20.91 -13.81
N LEU A 90 -10.23 20.40 -14.10
CA LEU A 90 -10.61 19.00 -13.91
C LEU A 90 -9.81 18.05 -14.81
N LYS A 91 -9.59 18.43 -16.07
CA LYS A 91 -8.83 17.60 -17.01
C LYS A 91 -7.36 17.47 -16.60
N TRP A 92 -6.80 18.55 -16.05
CA TRP A 92 -5.44 18.56 -15.53
C TRP A 92 -5.28 17.61 -14.34
N ILE A 93 -6.12 17.73 -13.32
CA ILE A 93 -6.03 16.84 -12.14
C ILE A 93 -6.35 15.39 -12.49
N ALA A 94 -7.31 15.13 -13.39
CA ALA A 94 -7.61 13.77 -13.84
C ALA A 94 -6.38 13.11 -14.50
N LYS A 95 -5.62 13.87 -15.29
CA LYS A 95 -4.36 13.40 -15.88
C LYS A 95 -3.30 13.09 -14.82
N GLU A 96 -3.09 13.98 -13.85
CA GLU A 96 -2.10 13.75 -12.78
C GLU A 96 -2.49 12.57 -11.89
N ILE A 97 -3.78 12.41 -11.57
CA ILE A 97 -4.31 11.25 -10.83
C ILE A 97 -4.07 9.95 -11.61
N ALA A 98 -4.39 9.92 -12.90
CA ALA A 98 -4.18 8.73 -13.73
C ALA A 98 -2.69 8.35 -13.84
N GLN A 99 -1.80 9.34 -13.97
CA GLN A 99 -0.35 9.11 -13.95
C GLN A 99 0.13 8.55 -12.62
N LEU A 100 -0.34 9.12 -11.49
CA LEU A 100 0.01 8.64 -10.16
C LEU A 100 -0.46 7.20 -9.94
N PHE A 101 -1.68 6.87 -10.39
CA PHE A 101 -2.20 5.51 -10.33
C PHE A 101 -1.32 4.54 -11.13
N GLY A 102 -0.92 4.92 -12.35
CA GLY A 102 0.02 4.14 -13.17
C GLY A 102 1.37 3.89 -12.47
N PHE A 103 1.91 4.88 -11.75
CA PHE A 103 3.13 4.68 -10.95
C PHE A 103 2.93 3.71 -9.79
N CYS A 104 1.77 3.76 -9.12
CA CYS A 104 1.45 2.84 -8.02
C CYS A 104 1.36 1.40 -8.52
N VAL A 105 0.63 1.16 -9.62
CA VAL A 105 0.50 -0.17 -10.25
C VAL A 105 1.85 -0.69 -10.71
N LEU A 106 2.65 0.14 -11.39
CA LEU A 106 3.98 -0.26 -11.85
C LEU A 106 4.89 -0.66 -10.67
N PHE A 107 4.86 0.13 -9.59
CA PHE A 107 5.68 -0.13 -8.41
C PHE A 107 5.32 -1.45 -7.72
N THR A 108 4.03 -1.70 -7.51
CA THR A 108 3.56 -2.91 -6.82
C THR A 108 3.72 -4.17 -7.66
N VAL A 109 3.62 -4.08 -8.99
CA VAL A 109 3.95 -5.19 -9.89
C VAL A 109 5.43 -5.56 -9.80
N LEU A 110 6.32 -4.56 -9.83
CA LEU A 110 7.75 -4.79 -9.94
C LEU A 110 8.41 -5.32 -8.66
N ILE A 111 7.96 -4.89 -7.47
CA ILE A 111 8.59 -5.26 -6.20
C ILE A 111 8.69 -6.80 -6.03
N PRO A 112 7.59 -7.58 -6.11
CA PRO A 112 7.68 -9.04 -5.95
C PRO A 112 8.42 -9.72 -7.10
N LEU A 113 8.44 -9.13 -8.31
CA LEU A 113 9.18 -9.68 -9.45
C LEU A 113 10.69 -9.58 -9.24
N PHE A 114 11.19 -8.45 -8.73
CA PHE A 114 12.59 -8.32 -8.35
C PHE A 114 12.96 -9.20 -7.14
N GLY A 115 12.04 -9.33 -6.17
CA GLY A 115 12.19 -10.26 -5.06
C GLY A 115 12.27 -11.73 -5.53
N MET A 116 11.40 -12.11 -6.48
CA MET A 116 11.40 -13.43 -7.10
C MET A 116 12.70 -13.69 -7.86
N ALA A 117 13.23 -12.69 -8.58
CA ALA A 117 14.49 -12.85 -9.31
C ALA A 117 15.65 -13.26 -8.38
N LEU A 118 15.73 -12.70 -7.17
CA LEU A 118 16.69 -13.17 -6.16
C LEU A 118 16.34 -14.54 -5.59
N ALA A 119 15.05 -14.80 -5.32
CA ALA A 119 14.62 -16.08 -4.78
C ALA A 119 14.99 -17.24 -5.74
N CYS A 120 14.86 -17.05 -7.06
CA CYS A 120 15.25 -18.02 -8.09
C CYS A 120 16.76 -18.27 -8.14
N MET A 121 17.60 -17.39 -7.61
CA MET A 121 19.06 -17.61 -7.59
C MET A 121 19.47 -18.63 -6.51
N THR A 122 18.68 -18.75 -5.44
CA THR A 122 19.02 -19.60 -4.28
C THR A 122 18.05 -20.76 -4.07
N ASN A 123 16.82 -20.64 -4.54
CA ASN A 123 15.73 -21.57 -4.28
C ASN A 123 15.09 -22.04 -5.60
N HIS A 124 14.47 -23.22 -5.56
CA HIS A 124 13.70 -23.73 -6.68
C HIS A 124 12.26 -23.22 -6.57
N VAL A 125 11.92 -22.25 -7.44
CA VAL A 125 10.61 -21.57 -7.41
C VAL A 125 9.63 -22.22 -8.37
N THR A 126 8.53 -22.76 -7.85
CA THR A 126 7.46 -23.37 -8.64
C THR A 126 6.32 -22.40 -8.90
N PHE A 127 5.64 -22.57 -10.04
CA PHE A 127 4.47 -21.78 -10.43
C PHE A 127 3.22 -22.66 -10.58
N GLY A 128 2.18 -22.30 -9.84
CA GLY A 128 0.85 -22.89 -9.90
C GLY A 128 -0.24 -21.85 -10.14
N LYS A 129 -1.47 -22.32 -10.39
CA LYS A 129 -2.63 -21.44 -10.62
C LYS A 129 -2.93 -20.55 -9.41
N ALA A 130 -2.79 -21.07 -8.20
CA ALA A 130 -2.98 -20.33 -6.95
C ALA A 130 -1.98 -19.16 -6.82
N ASP A 131 -0.76 -19.30 -7.33
CA ASP A 131 0.26 -18.25 -7.25
C ASP A 131 -0.11 -17.01 -8.06
N ILE A 132 -0.61 -17.23 -9.29
CA ILE A 132 -1.07 -16.16 -10.18
C ILE A 132 -2.27 -15.45 -9.54
N TYR A 133 -3.19 -16.23 -8.95
CA TYR A 133 -4.37 -15.69 -8.28
C TYR A 133 -3.98 -14.79 -7.09
N ILE A 134 -3.13 -15.28 -6.19
CA ILE A 134 -2.65 -14.51 -5.03
C ILE A 134 -1.89 -13.26 -5.47
N TYR A 135 -1.02 -13.37 -6.48
CA TYR A 135 -0.28 -12.24 -7.02
C TYR A 135 -1.20 -11.15 -7.58
N PHE A 136 -2.24 -11.53 -8.32
CA PHE A 136 -3.20 -10.55 -8.84
C PHE A 136 -3.91 -9.78 -7.73
N TYR A 137 -4.39 -10.47 -6.69
CA TYR A 137 -5.02 -9.81 -5.54
C TYR A 137 -4.06 -8.94 -4.76
N TYR A 138 -2.81 -9.40 -4.56
CA TYR A 138 -1.76 -8.58 -3.98
C TYR A 138 -1.58 -7.28 -4.76
N VAL A 139 -1.37 -7.35 -6.09
CA VAL A 139 -1.17 -6.15 -6.92
C VAL A 139 -2.38 -5.23 -6.84
N ALA A 140 -3.60 -5.76 -6.90
CA ALA A 140 -4.82 -4.97 -6.85
C ALA A 140 -4.96 -4.22 -5.50
N ILE A 141 -4.86 -4.93 -4.38
CA ILE A 141 -5.02 -4.34 -3.04
C ILE A 141 -3.91 -3.33 -2.77
N TYR A 142 -2.65 -3.70 -3.02
CA TYR A 142 -1.51 -2.83 -2.74
C TYR A 142 -1.47 -1.60 -3.65
N ALA A 143 -1.80 -1.74 -4.94
CA ALA A 143 -1.83 -0.59 -5.84
C ALA A 143 -2.92 0.41 -5.43
N LEU A 144 -4.12 -0.09 -5.11
CA LEU A 144 -5.25 0.75 -4.68
C LEU A 144 -4.98 1.43 -3.34
N TRP A 145 -4.44 0.70 -2.36
CA TRP A 145 -4.06 1.25 -1.07
C TRP A 145 -2.94 2.29 -1.20
N LEU A 146 -1.88 1.99 -1.95
CA LEU A 146 -0.75 2.90 -2.17
C LEU A 146 -1.20 4.18 -2.88
N PHE A 147 -2.05 4.03 -3.89
CA PHE A 147 -2.65 5.16 -4.60
C PHE A 147 -3.54 6.00 -3.67
N PHE A 148 -4.38 5.38 -2.84
CA PHE A 148 -5.20 6.06 -1.84
C PHE A 148 -4.34 6.92 -0.89
N VAL A 149 -3.34 6.34 -0.22
CA VAL A 149 -2.52 7.08 0.75
C VAL A 149 -1.66 8.15 0.08
N THR A 150 -1.15 7.88 -1.13
CA THR A 150 -0.32 8.84 -1.86
C THR A 150 -1.14 10.01 -2.38
N LEU A 151 -2.34 9.78 -2.90
CA LEU A 151 -3.23 10.85 -3.33
C LEU A 151 -3.72 11.67 -2.14
N LEU A 152 -4.05 11.02 -1.02
CA LEU A 152 -4.41 11.70 0.23
C LEU A 152 -3.28 12.62 0.71
N ALA A 153 -2.02 12.14 0.70
CA ALA A 153 -0.85 12.94 1.08
C ALA A 153 -0.71 14.17 0.18
N ASN A 154 -0.90 14.01 -1.13
CA ASN A 154 -0.87 15.14 -2.06
C ASN A 154 -1.97 16.16 -1.78
N MET A 155 -3.19 15.71 -1.47
CA MET A 155 -4.30 16.64 -1.18
C MET A 155 -4.11 17.37 0.13
N LEU A 156 -3.64 16.68 1.17
CA LEU A 156 -3.31 17.32 2.44
C LEU A 156 -2.12 18.27 2.29
N ALA A 157 -1.14 17.95 1.43
CA ALA A 157 -0.03 18.84 1.12
C ALA A 157 -0.51 20.13 0.44
N ILE A 158 -1.45 20.02 -0.50
CA ILE A 158 -2.12 21.20 -1.08
C ILE A 158 -2.86 21.98 0.01
N ARG A 159 -3.59 21.32 0.92
CA ARG A 159 -4.40 22.01 1.92
C ARG A 159 -3.61 22.66 3.07
N PHE A 160 -2.56 22.00 3.56
CA PHE A 160 -1.85 22.37 4.79
C PHE A 160 -0.38 22.74 4.57
N GLY A 161 0.11 22.67 3.32
CA GLY A 161 1.51 22.83 2.96
C GLY A 161 2.24 21.48 2.85
N GLY A 162 3.27 21.46 1.99
CA GLY A 162 3.96 20.23 1.55
C GLY A 162 4.34 19.25 2.67
N MET A 163 5.13 19.70 3.65
CA MET A 163 5.62 18.83 4.73
C MET A 163 4.53 18.42 5.72
N LYS A 164 3.64 19.34 6.08
CA LYS A 164 2.57 19.09 7.07
C LYS A 164 1.57 18.05 6.55
N GLY A 165 1.15 18.18 5.29
CA GLY A 165 0.21 17.26 4.67
C GLY A 165 0.76 15.84 4.52
N PHE A 166 2.02 15.72 4.07
CA PHE A 166 2.72 14.43 4.02
C PHE A 166 2.85 13.80 5.42
N GLY A 167 3.31 14.58 6.41
CA GLY A 167 3.50 14.12 7.78
C GLY A 167 2.21 13.57 8.41
N LEU A 168 1.07 14.22 8.18
CA LEU A 168 -0.23 13.75 8.68
C LEU A 168 -0.60 12.34 8.18
N VAL A 169 -0.33 12.04 6.90
CA VAL A 169 -0.62 10.71 6.36
C VAL A 169 0.32 9.66 6.94
N VAL A 170 1.61 9.98 7.05
CA VAL A 170 2.59 9.05 7.65
C VAL A 170 2.23 8.76 9.11
N ILE A 171 1.88 9.78 9.89
CA ILE A 171 1.41 9.59 11.28
C ILE A 171 0.16 8.70 11.31
N GLY A 172 -0.81 8.94 10.41
CA GLY A 172 -2.01 8.10 10.31
C GLY A 172 -1.70 6.62 10.01
N ILE A 173 -0.75 6.36 9.11
CA ILE A 173 -0.26 4.99 8.83
C ILE A 173 0.38 4.39 10.09
N CYS A 174 1.26 5.12 10.78
CA CYS A 174 1.91 4.66 12.00
C CYS A 174 0.89 4.35 13.11
N VAL A 175 -0.15 5.16 13.27
CA VAL A 175 -1.25 4.89 14.22
C VAL A 175 -2.00 3.61 13.83
N CYS A 176 -2.33 3.42 12.55
CA CYS A 176 -3.01 2.20 12.09
C CYS A 176 -2.15 0.95 12.30
N VAL A 177 -0.83 1.04 12.09
CA VAL A 177 0.11 -0.04 12.41
C VAL A 177 0.17 -0.28 13.92
N ALA A 178 0.27 0.76 14.73
CA ALA A 178 0.31 0.65 16.19
C ALA A 178 -0.98 0.01 16.76
N LEU A 179 -2.14 0.32 16.17
CA LEU A 179 -3.42 -0.31 16.54
C LEU A 179 -3.44 -1.82 16.25
N LEU A 180 -2.58 -2.34 15.38
CA LEU A 180 -2.44 -3.79 15.21
C LEU A 180 -1.84 -4.46 16.45
N SER A 181 -1.04 -3.74 17.25
CA SER A 181 -0.49 -4.30 18.51
C SER A 181 -1.55 -4.61 19.56
N LEU A 182 -2.77 -4.05 19.44
CA LEU A 182 -3.90 -4.41 20.31
C LEU A 182 -4.31 -5.89 20.18
N TRP A 183 -3.94 -6.54 19.07
CA TRP A 183 -4.21 -7.94 18.77
C TRP A 183 -3.18 -8.93 19.36
N ASP A 184 -2.06 -8.42 19.88
CA ASP A 184 -1.11 -9.20 20.68
C ASP A 184 -1.62 -9.38 22.13
N ASN A 185 -2.53 -8.49 22.56
CA ASN A 185 -2.96 -8.43 23.94
C ASN A 185 -4.02 -9.49 24.25
N LYS A 186 -3.58 -10.60 24.85
CA LYS A 186 -4.43 -11.71 25.33
C LYS A 186 -5.67 -11.27 26.14
N LYS A 187 -5.66 -10.08 26.75
CA LYS A 187 -6.79 -9.55 27.55
C LYS A 187 -7.84 -8.78 26.75
N VAL A 188 -7.50 -8.26 25.57
CA VAL A 188 -8.37 -7.36 24.81
C VAL A 188 -8.82 -8.02 23.50
N PHE A 189 -7.88 -8.45 22.67
CA PHE A 189 -8.13 -9.19 21.44
C PHE A 189 -7.00 -10.20 21.24
N SER A 190 -7.27 -11.51 21.32
CA SER A 190 -6.27 -12.52 20.97
C SER A 190 -6.41 -12.93 19.51
N LEU A 191 -5.31 -12.80 18.76
CA LEU A 191 -5.18 -13.26 17.38
C LEU A 191 -4.15 -14.41 17.30
N THR A 192 -4.23 -15.34 18.24
CA THR A 192 -3.36 -16.52 18.30
C THR A 192 -4.04 -17.71 17.62
N VAL A 193 -3.25 -18.58 16.98
CA VAL A 193 -3.73 -19.86 16.43
C VAL A 193 -4.34 -20.74 17.53
N GLU A 194 -3.93 -20.53 18.79
CA GLU A 194 -4.46 -21.23 19.96
C GLU A 194 -5.90 -20.80 20.31
N ASP A 195 -6.30 -19.56 19.99
CA ASP A 195 -7.62 -18.99 20.32
C ASP A 195 -8.40 -18.57 19.05
N MET A 196 -8.52 -19.45 18.05
CA MET A 196 -9.20 -19.15 16.78
C MET A 196 -10.64 -18.62 16.95
N GLU A 197 -11.36 -19.08 17.96
CA GLU A 197 -12.72 -18.61 18.24
C GLU A 197 -12.77 -17.14 18.69
N ALA A 198 -11.73 -16.65 19.39
CA ALA A 198 -11.62 -15.24 19.72
C ALA A 198 -11.32 -14.39 18.48
N ALA A 199 -10.44 -14.87 17.59
CA ALA A 199 -10.14 -14.20 16.33
C ALA A 199 -11.39 -14.06 15.44
N LYS A 200 -12.22 -15.11 15.36
CA LYS A 200 -13.50 -15.09 14.63
C LYS A 200 -14.49 -14.07 15.22
N ARG A 201 -14.63 -14.00 16.55
CA ARG A 201 -15.52 -13.04 17.24
C ARG A 201 -15.17 -11.59 16.95
N HIS A 202 -13.88 -11.28 16.84
CA HIS A 202 -13.40 -9.90 16.72
C HIS A 202 -13.02 -9.49 15.29
N ALA A 203 -13.11 -10.39 14.31
CA ALA A 203 -12.69 -10.17 12.91
C ALA A 203 -13.22 -8.87 12.26
N ILE A 204 -14.35 -8.34 12.74
CA ILE A 204 -14.90 -7.04 12.30
C ILE A 204 -13.92 -5.89 12.58
N TYR A 205 -13.30 -5.86 13.76
CA TYR A 205 -12.33 -4.81 14.11
C TYR A 205 -11.08 -4.87 13.24
N LEU A 206 -10.69 -6.08 12.81
CA LEU A 206 -9.58 -6.28 11.89
C LEU A 206 -9.94 -5.64 10.54
N LYS A 207 -11.13 -5.92 10.01
CA LYS A 207 -11.65 -5.33 8.76
C LYS A 207 -11.81 -3.81 8.79
N CYS A 208 -11.87 -3.18 9.97
CA CYS A 208 -11.94 -1.72 10.08
C CYS A 208 -10.58 -1.04 9.92
N ASN A 209 -9.47 -1.76 10.16
CA ASN A 209 -8.13 -1.19 10.07
C ASN A 209 -7.64 -1.20 8.60
N PRO A 210 -7.33 -0.05 7.97
CA PRO A 210 -6.89 -0.01 6.57
C PRO A 210 -5.60 -0.81 6.29
N ILE A 211 -4.71 -0.93 7.28
CA ILE A 211 -3.46 -1.69 7.15
C ILE A 211 -3.75 -3.19 7.17
N SER A 212 -4.84 -3.63 7.80
CA SER A 212 -5.13 -5.06 7.90
C SER A 212 -5.44 -5.70 6.53
N HIS A 213 -5.97 -4.90 5.61
CA HIS A 213 -6.25 -5.34 4.25
C HIS A 213 -4.98 -5.71 3.48
N LEU A 214 -3.79 -5.27 3.92
CA LEU A 214 -2.51 -5.56 3.28
C LEU A 214 -1.98 -6.96 3.65
N PHE A 215 -2.37 -7.51 4.80
CA PHE A 215 -1.93 -8.82 5.26
C PHE A 215 -2.69 -9.92 4.51
N ILE A 216 -2.11 -10.43 3.42
CA ILE A 216 -2.77 -11.45 2.59
C ILE A 216 -2.94 -12.78 3.35
N SER A 217 -2.07 -13.02 4.34
CA SER A 217 -1.94 -14.24 5.13
C SER A 217 -3.10 -14.56 6.10
N TRP A 218 -4.12 -13.70 6.19
CA TRP A 218 -5.34 -14.01 6.94
C TRP A 218 -6.63 -13.84 6.14
N HIS A 219 -6.53 -13.60 4.82
CA HIS A 219 -7.73 -13.49 4.00
C HIS A 219 -8.30 -14.88 3.70
N SER A 220 -9.61 -14.93 3.44
CA SER A 220 -10.27 -16.08 2.87
C SER A 220 -10.46 -15.90 1.36
N SER A 221 -10.55 -17.04 0.64
CA SER A 221 -10.88 -17.09 -0.78
C SER A 221 -12.03 -18.06 -1.02
N SER A 222 -12.79 -17.86 -2.10
CA SER A 222 -13.81 -18.81 -2.57
C SER A 222 -13.19 -20.09 -3.14
N ASP A 223 -11.93 -20.02 -3.59
CA ASP A 223 -11.16 -21.19 -4.02
C ASP A 223 -10.48 -21.83 -2.79
N GLU A 224 -10.83 -23.09 -2.50
CA GLU A 224 -10.30 -23.85 -1.35
C GLU A 224 -8.78 -23.99 -1.41
N MET A 225 -8.21 -24.22 -2.60
CA MET A 225 -6.76 -24.35 -2.76
C MET A 225 -6.05 -23.06 -2.38
N VAL A 226 -6.59 -21.91 -2.82
CA VAL A 226 -6.05 -20.61 -2.46
C VAL A 226 -6.23 -20.36 -0.96
N SER A 227 -7.42 -20.63 -0.43
CA SER A 227 -7.75 -20.41 0.99
C SER A 227 -6.80 -21.17 1.92
N GLN A 228 -6.40 -22.40 1.56
CA GLN A 228 -5.41 -23.18 2.33
C GLN A 228 -4.03 -22.49 2.42
N TYR A 229 -3.63 -21.70 1.42
CA TYR A 229 -2.35 -20.97 1.46
C TYR A 229 -2.41 -19.68 2.29
N ILE A 230 -3.58 -19.04 2.39
CA ILE A 230 -3.69 -17.66 2.87
C ILE A 230 -4.62 -17.47 4.07
N ASN A 231 -5.42 -18.44 4.48
CA ASN A 231 -6.41 -18.27 5.56
C ASN A 231 -5.90 -18.87 6.87
N ILE A 232 -4.75 -18.39 7.38
CA ILE A 232 -4.07 -18.99 8.53
C ILE A 232 -4.93 -18.95 9.81
N LEU A 233 -5.81 -17.95 9.94
CA LEU A 233 -6.65 -17.73 11.13
C LEU A 233 -8.07 -18.27 10.99
N GLU A 234 -8.39 -18.91 9.87
CA GLU A 234 -9.74 -19.40 9.55
C GLU A 234 -10.85 -18.35 9.69
N ILE A 235 -10.52 -17.08 9.44
CA ILE A 235 -11.47 -15.98 9.56
C ILE A 235 -12.17 -15.74 8.22
N ASN A 236 -13.44 -15.33 8.27
CA ASN A 236 -14.14 -14.90 7.07
C ASN A 236 -13.71 -13.47 6.71
N PHE A 237 -12.58 -13.33 6.03
CA PHE A 237 -12.07 -12.07 5.50
C PHE A 237 -11.76 -12.21 4.01
N ASN A 238 -12.79 -12.11 3.16
CA ASN A 238 -12.62 -12.35 1.73
C ASN A 238 -11.66 -11.34 1.06
N LEU A 239 -10.72 -11.83 0.22
CA LEU A 239 -9.83 -10.99 -0.58
C LEU A 239 -10.57 -9.93 -1.42
N MET A 240 -11.70 -10.30 -2.03
CA MET A 240 -12.51 -9.38 -2.83
C MET A 240 -13.07 -8.22 -2.00
N PHE A 241 -13.38 -8.47 -0.73
CA PHE A 241 -13.83 -7.41 0.17
C PHE A 241 -12.72 -6.34 0.35
N SER A 242 -11.46 -6.75 0.50
CA SER A 242 -10.33 -5.82 0.57
C SER A 242 -10.13 -5.01 -0.72
N VAL A 243 -10.29 -5.65 -1.88
CA VAL A 243 -10.24 -4.95 -3.18
C VAL A 243 -11.33 -3.90 -3.26
N VAL A 244 -12.57 -4.24 -2.91
CA VAL A 244 -13.70 -3.30 -2.95
C VAL A 244 -13.51 -2.14 -1.98
N VAL A 245 -13.11 -2.41 -0.73
CA VAL A 245 -12.89 -1.36 0.28
C VAL A 245 -11.80 -0.38 -0.17
N THR A 246 -10.66 -0.89 -0.64
CA THR A 246 -9.56 -0.04 -1.12
C THR A 246 -9.89 0.68 -2.43
N ALA A 247 -10.67 0.07 -3.33
CA ALA A 247 -11.18 0.71 -4.54
C ALA A 247 -12.15 1.85 -4.22
N VAL A 248 -13.06 1.66 -3.26
CA VAL A 248 -14.00 2.70 -2.82
C VAL A 248 -13.23 3.84 -2.15
N ALA A 249 -12.30 3.56 -1.24
CA ALA A 249 -11.49 4.58 -0.58
C ALA A 249 -10.65 5.42 -1.56
N SER A 250 -10.03 4.77 -2.53
CA SER A 250 -9.27 5.44 -3.59
C SER A 250 -10.16 6.27 -4.53
N ALA A 251 -11.32 5.74 -4.94
CA ALA A 251 -12.29 6.46 -5.76
C ALA A 251 -12.84 7.70 -5.04
N ILE A 252 -13.23 7.58 -3.77
CA ILE A 252 -13.69 8.71 -2.95
C ILE A 252 -12.59 9.76 -2.88
N THR A 253 -11.35 9.36 -2.60
CA THR A 253 -10.23 10.29 -2.50
C THR A 253 -9.96 10.98 -3.84
N ALA A 254 -10.04 10.28 -4.96
CA ALA A 254 -9.92 10.86 -6.29
C ALA A 254 -11.03 11.88 -6.59
N ILE A 255 -12.28 11.54 -6.29
CA ILE A 255 -13.43 12.45 -6.49
C ILE A 255 -13.28 13.70 -5.63
N VAL A 256 -12.99 13.54 -4.33
CA VAL A 256 -12.75 14.66 -3.41
C VAL A 256 -11.59 15.52 -3.88
N SER A 257 -10.49 14.92 -4.36
CA SER A 257 -9.34 15.63 -4.92
C SER A 257 -9.74 16.53 -6.10
N MET A 258 -10.53 15.99 -7.04
CA MET A 258 -11.00 16.72 -8.21
C MET A 258 -11.92 17.89 -7.83
N ILE A 259 -12.85 17.67 -6.91
CA ILE A 259 -13.77 18.70 -6.41
C ILE A 259 -13.00 19.80 -5.68
N TYR A 260 -12.01 19.41 -4.86
CA TYR A 260 -11.21 20.35 -4.09
C TYR A 260 -10.39 21.26 -4.99
N ILE A 261 -9.62 20.72 -5.94
CA ILE A 261 -8.79 21.51 -6.84
C ILE A 261 -9.62 22.44 -7.74
N LYS A 262 -10.84 22.04 -8.10
CA LYS A 262 -11.76 22.93 -8.82
C LYS A 262 -12.07 24.21 -8.03
N LYS A 263 -12.15 24.12 -6.70
CA LYS A 263 -12.55 25.22 -5.79
C LYS A 263 -11.38 26.00 -5.19
N VAL A 264 -10.16 25.48 -5.26
CA VAL A 264 -8.99 26.14 -4.67
C VAL A 264 -8.60 27.39 -5.47
N ASP A 265 -8.45 28.51 -4.76
CA ASP A 265 -7.87 29.74 -5.28
C ASP A 265 -6.34 29.73 -5.14
N LEU A 266 -5.66 30.09 -6.23
CA LEU A 266 -4.20 30.02 -6.36
C LEU A 266 -3.46 31.07 -5.53
N ILE A 267 -4.09 32.21 -5.28
CA ILE A 267 -3.49 33.37 -4.60
C ILE A 267 -3.21 33.06 -3.11
N ILE A 268 -4.06 32.25 -2.47
CA ILE A 268 -3.94 31.89 -1.05
C ILE A 268 -2.80 30.88 -0.80
N MET A 269 -2.38 30.14 -1.83
CA MET A 269 -1.33 29.11 -1.70
C MET A 269 0.07 29.71 -1.67
N LEU A 270 0.34 30.73 -2.50
CA LEU A 270 1.66 31.37 -2.58
C LEU A 270 2.04 32.03 -1.25
N GLY A 271 1.08 32.66 -0.56
CA GLY A 271 1.31 33.26 0.76
C GLY A 271 1.51 32.26 1.91
N ARG A 272 1.33 30.94 1.67
CA ARG A 272 1.57 29.88 2.67
C ARG A 272 2.97 29.26 2.60
N GLU A 273 3.72 29.50 1.52
CA GLU A 273 5.13 29.09 1.46
C GLU A 273 6.08 30.13 2.08
N GLU A 274 5.60 31.36 2.31
CA GLU A 274 6.36 32.43 2.96
C GLU A 274 6.32 32.38 4.52
N ASN A 275 5.56 31.45 5.11
CA ASN A 275 5.38 31.26 6.56
C ASN A 275 5.62 29.81 7.00
#